data_AF-A0A7W0TMA6-F1
#
_entry.id   AF-A0A7W0TMA6-F1
#
_cell.length_a   1.000
_cell.length_b   1.000
_cell.length_c   1.000
_cell.angle_alpha   90.00
_cell.angle_beta   90.00
_cell.angle_gamma   90.00
#
_symmetry.space_group_name_H-M   'P 1'
#
loop_
_entity.id
_entity.type
_entity.pdbx_description
1 polymer ?
#
loop_
_entity_poly.entity_id
_entity_poly.type
_entity_poly.pdbx_seq_one_letter_code
_entity_poly.pdbx_strand_id
1 'polypeptide(L)'
;MPLTIATERLKLSDAGGENVETLHLLLSDSAAHTIGSGPFRDLRQTQEWAARRAVARDRFGFCWYWLRHSVTDRVVGNCGVFPGRTGSDEPEIGYLIDPLFRGQHYATEAAREVLAVARTCGIERLWATVRPGNKASLRILAALGFVEHHRTEDDQGTLIYLMSSGAAQQRPSPSLV
;
A
#
# COMPACT_ATOMS: atom_id res chain seq x y z
N MET A 1 0.97 14.34 -2.34
CA MET A 1 0.87 13.84 -0.95
C MET A 1 2.01 14.42 -0.10
N PRO A 2 1.82 14.67 1.22
CA PRO A 2 2.88 15.17 2.10
C PRO A 2 4.01 14.15 2.27
N LEU A 3 5.23 14.63 2.54
CA LEU A 3 6.41 13.75 2.73
C LEU A 3 6.47 13.09 4.10
N THR A 4 5.65 13.55 5.05
CA THR A 4 5.55 12.97 6.39
C THR A 4 4.10 13.01 6.86
N ILE A 5 3.67 11.92 7.50
CA ILE A 5 2.37 11.81 8.17
C ILE A 5 2.59 11.21 9.55
N ALA A 6 1.79 11.59 10.52
CA ALA A 6 1.77 10.99 11.85
C ALA A 6 0.42 10.33 12.10
N THR A 7 0.44 9.22 12.81
CA THR A 7 -0.73 8.50 13.32
C THR A 7 -0.58 8.35 14.83
N GLU A 8 -1.50 7.61 15.46
CA GLU A 8 -1.43 7.33 16.89
C GLU A 8 -0.11 6.64 17.28
N ARG A 9 0.35 5.66 16.50
CA ARG A 9 1.51 4.81 16.85
C ARG A 9 2.63 4.84 15.82
N LEU A 10 2.41 5.42 14.64
CA LEU A 10 3.39 5.44 13.56
C LEU A 10 3.74 6.85 13.10
N LYS A 11 5.02 7.03 12.76
CA LYS A 11 5.53 8.08 11.88
C LYS A 11 5.75 7.51 10.48
N LEU A 12 5.07 8.09 9.51
CA LEU A 12 5.15 7.77 8.09
C LEU A 12 6.07 8.78 7.41
N SER A 13 7.16 8.35 6.77
CA SER A 13 8.09 9.24 6.06
C SER A 13 8.38 8.73 4.66
N ASP A 14 8.54 9.63 3.69
CA ASP A 14 8.85 9.28 2.30
C ASP A 14 9.99 8.25 2.20
N ALA A 15 9.75 7.21 1.40
CA ALA A 15 10.66 6.08 1.25
C ALA A 15 11.87 6.36 0.36
N GLY A 16 11.83 7.42 -0.46
CA GLY A 16 12.98 7.84 -1.25
C GLY A 16 14.10 8.48 -0.42
N GLY A 17 13.79 8.96 0.79
CA GLY A 17 14.78 9.57 1.70
C GLY A 17 15.37 8.63 2.76
N GLU A 18 14.93 7.37 2.83
CA GLU A 18 15.38 6.40 3.85
C GLU A 18 16.63 5.64 3.40
N ASN A 19 17.45 5.22 4.37
CA ASN A 19 18.70 4.50 4.13
C ASN A 19 18.44 3.15 3.43
N VAL A 20 19.11 2.91 2.29
CA VAL A 20 18.87 1.74 1.43
C VAL A 20 19.09 0.41 2.14
N GLU A 21 20.09 0.29 3.01
CA GLU A 21 20.35 -0.93 3.77
C GLU A 21 19.18 -1.23 4.71
N THR A 22 18.61 -0.19 5.32
CA THR A 22 17.41 -0.32 6.17
C THR A 22 16.20 -0.77 5.36
N LEU A 23 16.00 -0.23 4.15
CA LEU A 23 14.94 -0.69 3.24
C LEU A 23 15.09 -2.19 2.95
N HIS A 24 16.33 -2.59 2.68
CA HIS A 24 16.65 -3.92 2.20
C HIS A 24 16.38 -4.99 3.25
N LEU A 25 16.62 -4.71 4.54
CA LEU A 25 16.30 -5.64 5.63
C LEU A 25 14.84 -6.10 5.59
N LEU A 26 13.90 -5.17 5.38
CA LEU A 26 12.49 -5.52 5.26
C LEU A 26 12.15 -6.15 3.90
N LEU A 27 12.68 -5.59 2.81
CA LEU A 27 12.28 -5.96 1.45
C LEU A 27 12.92 -7.27 0.95
N SER A 28 13.99 -7.73 1.61
CA SER A 28 14.63 -9.03 1.38
C SER A 28 14.01 -10.16 2.19
N ASP A 29 13.21 -9.85 3.22
CA ASP A 29 12.55 -10.86 4.04
C ASP A 29 11.40 -11.52 3.27
N SER A 30 11.59 -12.78 2.92
CA SER A 30 10.59 -13.59 2.24
C SER A 30 9.32 -13.79 3.08
N ALA A 31 9.42 -13.77 4.41
CA ALA A 31 8.28 -13.85 5.30
C ALA A 31 7.49 -12.54 5.29
N ALA A 32 8.14 -11.39 5.03
CA ALA A 32 7.51 -10.09 4.90
C ALA A 32 6.74 -9.96 3.56
N HIS A 33 7.26 -10.59 2.51
CA HIS A 33 6.71 -10.49 1.15
C HIS A 33 5.48 -11.39 0.93
N THR A 34 4.40 -10.81 0.39
CA THR A 34 3.17 -11.56 0.05
C THR A 34 2.68 -11.33 -1.37
N ILE A 35 2.99 -10.16 -1.96
CA ILE A 35 2.66 -9.81 -3.34
C ILE A 35 3.61 -8.72 -3.85
N GLY A 36 3.98 -8.73 -5.14
CA GLY A 36 4.87 -7.74 -5.77
C GLY A 36 6.27 -8.26 -6.09
N SER A 37 7.23 -7.36 -6.33
CA SER A 37 8.55 -7.68 -6.93
C SER A 37 9.61 -8.29 -5.98
N GLY A 38 9.27 -8.55 -4.72
CA GLY A 38 10.18 -9.13 -3.72
C GLY A 38 10.10 -10.66 -3.62
N PRO A 39 10.82 -11.26 -2.66
CA PRO A 39 11.84 -10.62 -1.83
C PRO A 39 13.05 -10.19 -2.67
N PHE A 40 13.63 -9.04 -2.34
CA PHE A 40 14.81 -8.52 -3.04
C PHE A 40 16.09 -9.25 -2.63
N ARG A 41 16.89 -9.65 -3.61
CA ARG A 41 18.11 -10.47 -3.38
C ARG A 41 19.36 -9.65 -3.10
N ASP A 42 19.35 -8.38 -3.49
CA ASP A 42 20.50 -7.48 -3.37
C ASP A 42 20.07 -6.02 -3.14
N LEU A 43 21.03 -5.19 -2.73
CA LEU A 43 20.81 -3.76 -2.52
C LEU A 43 20.41 -3.03 -3.80
N ARG A 44 20.88 -3.46 -4.98
CA ARG A 44 20.55 -2.82 -6.26
C ARG A 44 19.06 -2.91 -6.57
N GLN A 45 18.43 -4.06 -6.38
CA GLN A 45 16.97 -4.21 -6.53
C GLN A 45 16.20 -3.25 -5.60
N THR A 46 16.73 -3.06 -4.40
CA THR A 46 16.17 -2.14 -3.41
C THR A 46 16.34 -0.68 -3.82
N GLN A 47 17.51 -0.30 -4.34
CA GLN A 47 17.79 1.03 -4.90
C GLN A 47 16.88 1.33 -6.08
N GLU A 48 16.75 0.40 -7.02
CA GLU A 48 15.86 0.55 -8.17
C GLU A 48 14.40 0.71 -7.75
N TRP A 49 13.95 -0.08 -6.78
CA TRP A 49 12.61 0.06 -6.23
C TRP A 49 12.40 1.43 -5.58
N ALA A 50 13.35 1.90 -4.76
CA ALA A 50 13.28 3.21 -4.11
C ALA A 50 13.28 4.35 -5.14
N ALA A 51 14.13 4.26 -6.17
CA ALA A 51 14.17 5.22 -7.27
C ALA A 51 12.84 5.28 -8.04
N ARG A 52 12.20 4.13 -8.30
CA ARG A 52 10.85 4.10 -8.92
C ARG A 52 9.81 4.79 -8.04
N ARG A 53 9.89 4.68 -6.71
CA ARG A 53 9.01 5.42 -5.78
C ARG A 53 9.27 6.92 -5.80
N ALA A 54 10.54 7.34 -5.81
CA ALA A 54 10.91 8.75 -5.94
C ALA A 54 10.39 9.35 -7.26
N VAL A 55 10.53 8.64 -8.38
CA VAL A 55 9.98 9.07 -9.67
C VAL A 55 8.45 9.19 -9.63
N ALA A 56 7.76 8.22 -9.00
CA ALA A 56 6.30 8.28 -8.88
C ALA A 56 5.84 9.48 -8.04
N ARG A 57 6.58 9.83 -6.98
CA ARG A 57 6.35 11.03 -6.18
C ARG A 57 6.56 12.29 -7.00
N ASP A 58 7.70 12.42 -7.66
CA ASP A 58 8.06 13.66 -8.35
C ASP A 58 7.16 13.90 -9.58
N ARG A 59 6.71 12.83 -10.23
CA ARG A 59 5.87 12.91 -11.45
C ARG A 59 4.37 12.96 -11.19
N PHE A 60 3.87 12.24 -10.18
CA PHE A 60 2.44 12.06 -9.95
C PHE A 60 1.98 12.49 -8.55
N GLY A 61 2.89 12.91 -7.68
CA GLY A 61 2.58 13.29 -6.30
C GLY A 61 2.25 12.11 -5.38
N PHE A 62 2.44 10.86 -5.83
CA PHE A 62 2.21 9.65 -5.04
C PHE A 62 3.35 9.40 -4.07
N CYS A 63 3.04 9.14 -2.80
CA CYS A 63 4.07 8.89 -1.82
C CYS A 63 4.00 7.45 -1.30
N TRP A 64 5.17 6.82 -1.25
CA TRP A 64 5.38 5.55 -0.57
C TRP A 64 6.11 5.82 0.74
N TYR A 65 5.54 5.41 1.87
CA TYR A 65 6.03 5.75 3.19
C TYR A 65 6.69 4.57 3.89
N TRP A 66 7.79 4.82 4.61
CA TRP A 66 8.25 3.97 5.71
C TRP A 66 7.45 4.23 6.97
N LEU A 67 7.11 3.14 7.64
CA LEU A 67 6.42 3.15 8.91
C LEU A 67 7.46 2.94 10.01
N ARG A 68 7.65 3.93 10.87
CA ARG A 68 8.41 3.79 12.11
C ARG A 68 7.49 3.89 13.30
N HIS A 69 7.68 3.05 14.31
CA HIS A 69 6.93 3.13 15.55
C HIS A 69 7.30 4.42 16.29
N SER A 70 6.32 5.26 16.61
CA SER A 70 6.55 6.64 17.10
C SER A 70 7.38 6.72 18.39
N VAL A 71 7.33 5.69 19.25
CA VAL A 71 8.08 5.66 20.52
C VAL A 71 9.45 4.96 20.40
N THR A 72 9.54 3.86 19.65
CA THR A 72 10.74 3.00 19.65
C THR A 72 11.63 3.25 18.44
N ASP A 73 11.15 4.05 17.49
CA ASP A 73 11.76 4.34 16.18
C ASP A 73 12.07 3.11 15.32
N ARG A 74 11.57 1.93 15.72
CA ARG A 74 11.74 0.69 14.96
C ARG A 74 10.94 0.74 13.67
N VAL A 75 11.54 0.22 12.60
CA VAL A 75 10.85 0.01 11.31
C VAL A 75 9.77 -1.06 11.50
N VAL A 76 8.54 -0.68 11.19
CA VAL A 76 7.34 -1.54 11.28
C VAL A 76 6.96 -2.10 9.91
N GLY A 77 7.22 -1.35 8.85
CA GLY A 77 6.75 -1.69 7.52
C GLY A 77 6.86 -0.54 6.53
N ASN A 78 6.14 -0.65 5.42
CA ASN A 78 5.90 0.42 4.48
C ASN A 78 4.44 0.41 3.98
N CYS A 79 3.93 1.57 3.57
CA CYS A 79 2.59 1.74 3.02
C CYS A 79 2.56 2.96 2.10
N GLY A 80 1.77 2.94 1.03
CA GLY A 80 1.61 4.14 0.22
C GLY A 80 0.82 3.94 -1.06
N VAL A 81 0.84 5.00 -1.86
CA VAL A 81 0.18 5.05 -3.17
C VAL A 81 1.22 4.91 -4.27
N PHE A 82 0.87 4.24 -5.36
CA PHE A 82 1.76 4.04 -6.50
C PHE A 82 0.99 3.74 -7.78
N PRO A 83 1.59 3.84 -8.98
CA PRO A 83 0.87 3.58 -10.22
C PRO A 83 0.27 2.16 -10.33
N GLY A 84 0.84 1.15 -9.65
CA GLY A 84 0.25 -0.19 -9.66
C GLY A 84 0.17 -0.84 -11.05
N ARG A 85 -0.73 -1.79 -11.17
CA ARG A 85 -1.11 -2.48 -12.42
C ARG A 85 -2.18 -1.70 -13.19
N THR A 86 -2.90 -0.79 -12.52
CA THR A 86 -3.96 0.06 -13.09
C THR A 86 -3.44 1.39 -13.64
N GLY A 87 -2.16 1.70 -13.46
CA GLY A 87 -1.50 2.86 -14.05
C GLY A 87 -1.60 4.13 -13.19
N SER A 88 -0.96 5.22 -13.65
CA SER A 88 -0.90 6.46 -12.88
C SER A 88 -2.23 7.20 -12.78
N ASP A 89 -3.15 7.01 -13.72
CA ASP A 89 -4.45 7.69 -13.70
C ASP A 89 -5.41 7.05 -12.69
N GLU A 90 -5.16 5.78 -12.35
CA GLU A 90 -5.93 5.01 -11.39
C GLU A 90 -4.98 4.28 -10.42
N PRO A 91 -4.29 5.01 -9.52
CA PRO A 91 -3.21 4.44 -8.73
C PRO A 91 -3.70 3.41 -7.70
N GLU A 92 -2.77 2.57 -7.23
CA GLU A 92 -2.99 1.56 -6.20
C GLU A 92 -2.48 2.00 -4.83
N ILE A 93 -3.16 1.55 -3.77
CA ILE A 93 -2.61 1.50 -2.41
C ILE A 93 -1.94 0.15 -2.16
N GLY A 94 -0.82 0.15 -1.45
CA GLY A 94 -0.16 -1.06 -0.99
C GLY A 94 0.49 -0.89 0.37
N TYR A 95 0.82 -2.03 1.00
CA TYR A 95 1.55 -2.07 2.26
C TYR A 95 2.27 -3.40 2.45
N LEU A 96 3.35 -3.37 3.22
CA LEU A 96 4.11 -4.53 3.64
C LEU A 96 4.53 -4.31 5.11
N ILE A 97 4.18 -5.27 5.97
CA ILE A 97 4.45 -5.21 7.41
C ILE A 97 5.44 -6.30 7.78
N ASP A 98 6.48 -5.89 8.51
CA ASP A 98 7.47 -6.78 9.11
C ASP A 98 6.76 -7.86 9.94
N PRO A 99 7.13 -9.15 9.79
CA PRO A 99 6.48 -10.25 10.52
C PRO A 99 6.35 -10.05 12.03
N LEU A 100 7.33 -9.39 12.67
CA LEU A 100 7.33 -9.13 14.12
C LEU A 100 6.22 -8.16 14.55
N PHE A 101 5.67 -7.40 13.61
CA PHE A 101 4.65 -6.37 13.86
C PHE A 101 3.26 -6.76 13.32
N ARG A 102 3.11 -7.96 12.75
CA ARG A 102 1.80 -8.46 12.28
C ARG A 102 0.86 -8.75 13.45
N GLY A 103 -0.44 -8.75 13.16
CA GLY A 103 -1.49 -8.99 14.18
C GLY A 103 -1.74 -7.79 15.12
N GLN A 104 -1.01 -6.69 14.97
CA GLN A 104 -1.11 -5.49 15.83
C GLN A 104 -1.80 -4.29 15.15
N HIS A 105 -2.47 -4.54 14.02
CA HIS A 105 -3.24 -3.55 13.24
C HIS A 105 -2.45 -2.38 12.61
N TYR A 106 -1.11 -2.43 12.57
CA TYR A 106 -0.31 -1.36 11.95
C TYR A 106 -0.59 -1.17 10.45
N ALA A 107 -0.82 -2.24 9.68
CA ALA A 107 -1.23 -2.10 8.27
C ALA A 107 -2.55 -1.32 8.14
N THR A 108 -3.54 -1.65 8.96
CA THR A 108 -4.84 -0.97 8.95
C THR A 108 -4.70 0.50 9.31
N GLU A 109 -3.92 0.81 10.35
CA GLU A 109 -3.64 2.18 10.80
C GLU A 109 -2.97 3.00 9.69
N ALA A 110 -1.87 2.50 9.13
CA ALA A 110 -1.14 3.18 8.07
C ALA A 110 -1.99 3.35 6.80
N ALA A 111 -2.66 2.28 6.34
CA ALA A 111 -3.45 2.33 5.11
C ALA A 111 -4.67 3.23 5.23
N ARG A 112 -5.30 3.32 6.42
CA ARG A 112 -6.39 4.27 6.68
C ARG A 112 -5.92 5.70 6.52
N GLU A 113 -4.79 6.04 7.13
CA GLU A 113 -4.25 7.40 7.09
C GLU A 113 -3.78 7.76 5.67
N VAL A 114 -3.09 6.86 4.98
CA VAL A 114 -2.68 7.03 3.59
C VAL A 114 -3.89 7.24 2.68
N LEU A 115 -4.96 6.47 2.85
CA LEU A 115 -6.20 6.64 2.09
C LEU A 115 -6.86 8.00 2.35
N ALA A 116 -6.90 8.46 3.61
CA ALA A 116 -7.45 9.77 3.96
C ALA A 116 -6.64 10.90 3.32
N VAL A 117 -5.30 10.84 3.42
CA VAL A 117 -4.39 11.82 2.82
C VAL A 117 -4.42 11.79 1.29
N ALA A 118 -4.56 10.63 0.67
CA ALA A 118 -4.71 10.52 -0.78
C ALA A 118 -5.97 11.29 -1.26
N ARG A 119 -7.09 11.14 -0.55
CA ARG A 119 -8.34 11.87 -0.84
C ARG A 119 -8.19 13.38 -0.70
N THR A 120 -7.51 13.87 0.35
CA THR A 120 -7.26 15.32 0.49
C THR A 120 -6.34 15.88 -0.60
N CYS A 121 -5.53 15.01 -1.24
CA CYS A 121 -4.71 15.36 -2.40
C CYS A 121 -5.44 15.23 -3.75
N GLY A 122 -6.75 14.99 -3.75
CA GLY A 122 -7.55 14.84 -4.98
C GLY A 122 -7.50 13.45 -5.62
N ILE A 123 -6.93 12.45 -4.95
CA ILE A 123 -6.94 11.06 -5.41
C ILE A 123 -8.24 10.41 -4.89
N GLU A 124 -9.31 10.53 -5.68
CA GLU A 124 -10.65 10.09 -5.26
C GLU A 124 -10.82 8.57 -5.26
N ARG A 125 -10.08 7.88 -6.13
CA ARG A 125 -10.19 6.44 -6.36
C ARG A 125 -8.83 5.80 -6.28
N LEU A 126 -8.72 4.78 -5.43
CA LEU A 126 -7.55 3.93 -5.32
C LEU A 126 -7.94 2.49 -5.62
N TRP A 127 -7.06 1.80 -6.32
CA TRP A 127 -7.13 0.38 -6.55
C TRP A 127 -6.26 -0.38 -5.53
N ALA A 128 -6.46 -1.68 -5.44
CA ALA A 128 -5.56 -2.59 -4.76
C ALA A 128 -5.64 -3.97 -5.42
N THR A 129 -4.49 -4.60 -5.65
CA THR A 129 -4.43 -5.95 -6.21
C THR A 129 -3.97 -6.96 -5.16
N VAL A 130 -4.74 -8.05 -5.00
CA VAL A 130 -4.54 -9.02 -3.90
C VAL A 130 -4.73 -10.45 -4.39
N ARG A 131 -3.85 -11.38 -4.00
CA ARG A 131 -4.06 -12.82 -4.24
C ARG A 131 -5.11 -13.38 -3.29
N PRO A 132 -5.99 -14.32 -3.71
CA PRO A 132 -7.04 -14.89 -2.87
C PRO A 132 -6.57 -15.48 -1.53
N GLY A 133 -5.32 -15.96 -1.46
CA GLY A 133 -4.72 -16.50 -0.24
C GLY A 133 -4.35 -15.44 0.81
N ASN A 134 -4.20 -14.16 0.43
CA ASN A 134 -3.83 -13.08 1.35
C ASN A 134 -5.06 -12.56 2.11
N LYS A 135 -5.61 -13.40 2.98
CA LYS A 135 -6.83 -13.11 3.77
C LYS A 135 -6.67 -11.88 4.68
N ALA A 136 -5.46 -11.60 5.15
CA ALA A 136 -5.18 -10.41 5.94
C ALA A 136 -5.46 -9.14 5.13
N SER A 137 -4.92 -9.04 3.91
CA SER A 137 -5.12 -7.85 3.07
C SER A 137 -6.57 -7.70 2.61
N LEU A 138 -7.24 -8.79 2.26
CA LEU A 138 -8.67 -8.75 1.92
C LEU A 138 -9.51 -8.18 3.06
N ARG A 139 -9.22 -8.57 4.32
CA ARG A 139 -9.94 -8.06 5.50
C ARG A 139 -9.67 -6.57 5.73
N ILE A 140 -8.41 -6.15 5.61
CA ILE A 140 -8.02 -4.74 5.80
C ILE A 140 -8.69 -3.87 4.74
N LEU A 141 -8.57 -4.24 3.46
CA LEU A 141 -9.14 -3.49 2.36
C LEU A 141 -10.68 -3.41 2.47
N ALA A 142 -11.36 -4.50 2.82
CA ALA A 142 -12.80 -4.49 3.08
C ALA A 142 -13.16 -3.52 4.23
N ALA A 143 -12.40 -3.52 5.33
CA ALA A 143 -12.60 -2.58 6.44
C ALA A 143 -12.32 -1.11 6.06
N LEU A 144 -11.55 -0.87 5.01
CA LEU A 144 -11.29 0.46 4.44
C LEU A 144 -12.28 0.84 3.32
N GLY A 145 -13.30 0.01 3.06
CA GLY A 145 -14.34 0.29 2.07
C GLY A 145 -13.94 -0.06 0.63
N PHE A 146 -12.92 -0.90 0.44
CA PHE A 146 -12.64 -1.46 -0.88
C PHE A 146 -13.60 -2.59 -1.19
N VAL A 147 -14.06 -2.62 -2.43
CA VAL A 147 -14.97 -3.65 -2.95
C VAL A 147 -14.32 -4.38 -4.13
N GLU A 148 -14.59 -5.68 -4.26
CA GLU A 148 -14.12 -6.45 -5.40
C GLU A 148 -14.77 -5.92 -6.69
N HIS A 149 -13.93 -5.59 -7.67
CA HIS A 149 -14.37 -5.14 -8.99
C HIS A 149 -14.32 -6.29 -9.99
N HIS A 150 -13.16 -6.94 -10.11
CA HIS A 150 -12.95 -8.04 -11.05
C HIS A 150 -11.76 -8.91 -10.64
N ARG A 151 -11.54 -10.01 -11.38
CA ARG A 151 -10.40 -10.91 -11.21
C ARG A 151 -9.70 -11.13 -12.54
N THR A 152 -8.39 -11.35 -12.49
CA THR A 152 -7.58 -11.79 -13.63
C THR A 152 -6.75 -13.01 -13.23
N GLU A 153 -6.09 -13.64 -14.18
CA GLU A 153 -5.10 -14.70 -13.94
C GLU A 153 -3.72 -14.21 -14.42
N ASP A 154 -2.68 -14.48 -13.63
CA ASP A 154 -1.28 -14.38 -14.05
C ASP A 154 -0.55 -15.73 -13.88
N ASP A 155 0.75 -15.77 -14.15
CA ASP A 155 1.59 -16.97 -14.01
C ASP A 155 1.62 -17.54 -12.59
N GLN A 156 1.21 -16.74 -11.60
CA GLN A 156 1.14 -17.09 -10.19
C GLN A 156 -0.32 -17.27 -9.71
N GLY A 157 -1.26 -17.39 -10.64
CA GLY A 157 -2.69 -17.65 -10.42
C GLY A 157 -3.56 -16.40 -10.28
N THR A 158 -4.73 -16.57 -9.65
CA THR A 158 -5.76 -15.53 -9.61
C THR A 158 -5.28 -14.28 -8.89
N LEU A 159 -5.59 -13.12 -9.47
CA LEU A 159 -5.41 -11.79 -8.89
C LEU A 159 -6.75 -11.09 -8.79
N ILE A 160 -7.08 -10.58 -7.60
CA ILE A 160 -8.32 -9.85 -7.32
C ILE A 160 -8.02 -8.36 -7.37
N TYR A 161 -8.80 -7.63 -8.17
CA TYR A 161 -8.77 -6.18 -8.23
C TYR A 161 -9.88 -5.62 -7.35
N LEU A 162 -9.48 -4.83 -6.37
CA LEU A 162 -10.34 -4.15 -5.41
C LEU A 162 -10.27 -2.65 -5.67
N MET A 163 -11.39 -1.97 -5.50
CA MET A 163 -11.49 -0.53 -5.73
C MET A 163 -12.08 0.14 -4.50
N SER A 164 -11.48 1.24 -4.05
CA SER A 164 -12.01 2.04 -2.95
C SER A 164 -13.36 2.61 -3.36
N SER A 165 -14.39 2.43 -2.53
CA SER A 165 -15.62 3.20 -2.71
C SER A 165 -15.32 4.69 -2.55
N GLY A 166 -15.59 5.46 -3.61
CA GLY A 166 -15.63 6.92 -3.52
C GLY A 166 -16.84 7.33 -2.67
N ALA A 167 -16.87 8.56 -2.17
CA ALA A 167 -18.00 9.11 -1.42
C ALA A 167 -19.32 9.17 -2.23
N ALA A 168 -19.33 8.76 -3.50
CA ALA A 168 -20.51 8.66 -4.33
C ALA A 168 -20.49 7.36 -5.16
N GLN A 169 -20.93 6.25 -4.55
CA GLN A 169 -21.56 5.13 -5.25
C GLN A 169 -22.24 4.20 -4.23
N GLN A 170 -23.25 4.73 -3.53
CA GLN A 170 -24.38 3.89 -3.15
C GLN A 170 -25.06 3.49 -4.47
N ARG A 171 -25.01 2.20 -4.83
CA ARG A 171 -25.86 1.69 -5.91
C ARG A 171 -27.32 2.02 -5.54
N PRO A 172 -28.13 2.60 -6.44
CA PRO A 172 -29.57 2.60 -6.20
C PRO A 172 -30.02 1.14 -6.13
N SER A 173 -30.71 0.78 -5.05
CA SER A 173 -31.41 -0.49 -4.92
C SER A 173 -32.25 -0.71 -6.18
N PRO A 174 -32.24 -1.91 -6.81
CA PRO A 174 -33.18 -2.19 -7.86
C PRO A 174 -34.58 -2.13 -7.25
N SER A 175 -35.33 -1.10 -7.64
CA SER A 175 -36.76 -1.04 -7.35
C SER A 175 -37.38 -2.19 -8.13
N LEU A 176 -37.87 -3.20 -7.40
CA LEU A 176 -38.75 -4.22 -7.93
C LEU A 176 -40.03 -3.51 -8.40
N VAL A 177 -40.27 -3.55 -9.70
CA VAL A 177 -41.59 -3.36 -10.32
C VAL A 177 -42.12 -4.73 -10.68
#